data_AF-A0A2H3BG51-F1
#
_entry.id   AF-A0A2H3BG51-F1
#
_cell.length_a   1.000
_cell.length_b   1.000
_cell.length_c   1.000
_cell.angle_alpha   90.00
_cell.angle_beta   90.00
_cell.angle_gamma   90.00
#
_symmetry.space_group_name_H-M   'P 1'
#
loop_
_entity.id
_entity.type
_entity.pdbx_description
1 polymer ?
#
loop_
_entity_poly.entity_id
_entity_poly.type
_entity_poly.pdbx_seq_one_letter_code
_entity_poly.pdbx_strand_id
1 'polypeptide(L)'
;MSSTRRYLYIWVLLLVSSAVAGVNFNRCLTDIQSGNYGVDGLLDNDGHPIPPNGKASDATAVTLELCYRACGRGSESFSFPTFAQESSAWLVPWLALLSQLPFGANDLFENANYIIMAVGSPTLIIYSLSLSVINTRWIARLFDTAKRYPNRNFTARAFNALQHCCFYLEPSDDVLASIIFLPQNDAWWEGLIKALEIRRHGWTISAFVNLMWVLIALIFTIINALNSPDQDSYANGQSIGLLWLWLYPVVVGWIVLSPECDRQWLETQLLLAGSKAVIATDTPEQFDKCPSNKHPITLCKPGTPSFLKFPNDDIYRTLPIFDFARVYWLNQVVLDYFQLYHSVTEKVHARGLVRGDGTIDNRHRSGTKDVIVSCCYREAPLEYQGDSVGGRILKASIAALVVQWGTTASGFLVIYFTPAKGTATSISF
;
A
#
# COMPACT_ATOMS: atom_id res chain seq x y z
N MET A 1 9.13 39.79 -0.84
CA MET A 1 8.02 39.18 -1.62
C MET A 1 8.62 38.34 -2.72
N SER A 2 8.53 37.00 -2.58
CA SER A 2 9.52 36.07 -3.12
C SER A 2 9.29 35.66 -4.59
N SER A 3 10.41 35.40 -5.25
CA SER A 3 10.57 34.91 -6.63
C SER A 3 9.65 33.72 -6.99
N THR A 4 9.29 32.89 -5.99
CA THR A 4 8.38 31.74 -6.11
C THR A 4 6.98 32.09 -6.59
N ARG A 5 6.43 33.28 -6.29
CA ARG A 5 5.13 33.70 -6.84
C ARG A 5 5.19 33.99 -8.34
N ARG A 6 6.30 34.49 -8.86
CA ARG A 6 6.44 34.81 -10.30
C ARG A 6 6.49 33.55 -11.15
N TYR A 7 7.19 32.51 -10.70
CA TYR A 7 7.20 31.23 -11.41
C TYR A 7 5.84 30.55 -11.44
N LEU A 8 5.07 30.62 -10.35
CA LEU A 8 3.74 30.03 -10.28
C LEU A 8 2.75 30.72 -11.23
N TYR A 9 2.83 32.04 -11.38
CA TYR A 9 2.05 32.78 -12.38
C TYR A 9 2.49 32.46 -13.82
N ILE A 10 3.80 32.26 -14.07
CA ILE A 10 4.31 31.89 -15.40
C ILE A 10 3.86 30.47 -15.78
N TRP A 11 3.86 29.52 -14.84
CA TRP A 11 3.32 28.17 -15.07
C TRP A 11 1.81 28.18 -15.33
N VAL A 12 1.04 28.98 -14.60
CA VAL A 12 -0.41 29.14 -14.81
C VAL A 12 -0.71 29.85 -16.14
N LEU A 13 0.09 30.84 -16.53
CA LEU A 13 -0.06 31.53 -17.83
C LEU A 13 0.37 30.67 -19.02
N LEU A 14 1.39 29.83 -18.87
CA LEU A 14 1.82 28.86 -19.89
C LEU A 14 0.77 27.76 -20.13
N LEU A 15 -0.03 27.40 -19.11
CA LEU A 15 -1.14 26.46 -19.24
C LEU A 15 -2.35 27.02 -20.02
N VAL A 16 -2.43 28.35 -20.22
CA VAL A 16 -3.61 29.01 -20.84
C VAL A 16 -3.40 29.39 -22.31
N SER A 17 -2.17 29.31 -22.83
CA SER A 17 -1.82 29.91 -24.15
C SER A 17 -1.74 28.93 -25.34
N SER A 18 -2.58 27.90 -25.41
CA SER A 18 -2.66 27.03 -26.60
C SER A 18 -4.08 26.93 -27.17
N ALA A 19 -4.71 28.08 -27.42
CA ALA A 19 -5.81 28.15 -28.38
C ALA A 19 -5.24 28.13 -29.81
N VAL A 20 -4.71 26.97 -30.22
CA VAL A 20 -4.38 26.73 -31.64
C VAL A 20 -5.71 26.60 -32.38
N ALA A 21 -5.84 27.25 -33.55
CA ALA A 21 -7.00 27.08 -34.42
C ALA A 21 -7.11 25.59 -34.81
N GLY A 22 -8.05 24.88 -34.17
CA GLY A 22 -8.22 23.45 -34.36
C GLY A 22 -9.01 23.14 -35.62
N VAL A 23 -8.66 22.02 -36.27
CA VAL A 23 -9.39 21.48 -37.42
C VAL A 23 -10.62 20.73 -36.92
N ASN A 24 -11.79 20.97 -37.52
CA ASN A 24 -12.98 20.16 -37.22
C ASN A 24 -13.00 18.94 -38.14
N PHE A 25 -12.53 17.79 -37.64
CA PHE A 25 -12.44 16.56 -38.43
C PHE A 25 -13.80 16.01 -38.86
N ASN A 26 -14.85 16.19 -38.07
CA ASN A 26 -16.21 15.78 -38.46
C ASN A 26 -16.70 16.55 -39.70
N ARG A 27 -16.46 17.86 -39.72
CA ARG A 27 -16.77 18.70 -40.87
C ARG A 27 -15.90 18.32 -42.08
N CYS A 28 -14.60 18.11 -41.87
CA CYS A 28 -13.71 17.68 -42.94
C CYS A 28 -14.14 16.34 -43.55
N LEU A 29 -14.46 15.36 -42.71
CA LEU A 29 -14.94 14.05 -43.17
C LEU A 29 -16.23 14.18 -43.96
N THR A 30 -17.17 15.02 -43.50
CA THR A 30 -18.41 15.32 -44.23
C THR A 30 -18.12 15.95 -45.59
N ASP A 31 -17.15 16.87 -45.67
CA ASP A 31 -16.77 17.53 -46.93
C ASP A 31 -16.07 16.57 -47.92
N ILE A 32 -15.32 15.58 -47.41
CA ILE A 32 -14.75 14.49 -48.23
C ILE A 32 -15.87 13.56 -48.73
N GLN A 33 -16.78 13.15 -47.85
CA GLN A 33 -17.92 12.28 -48.20
C GLN A 33 -18.89 12.94 -49.17
N SER A 34 -19.02 14.28 -49.13
CA SER A 34 -19.84 15.04 -50.08
C SER A 34 -19.19 15.19 -51.46
N GLY A 35 -17.95 14.72 -51.63
CA GLY A 35 -17.24 14.77 -52.91
C GLY A 35 -16.66 16.14 -53.28
N ASN A 36 -16.51 17.07 -52.32
CA ASN A 36 -15.98 18.43 -52.61
C ASN A 36 -14.53 18.43 -53.12
N TYR A 37 -13.78 17.34 -52.90
CA TYR A 37 -12.37 17.21 -53.27
C TYR A 37 -12.14 16.26 -54.46
N GLY A 38 -13.21 15.79 -55.11
CA GLY A 38 -13.14 14.79 -56.18
C GLY A 38 -12.94 13.36 -55.67
N VAL A 39 -12.68 12.44 -56.61
CA VAL A 39 -12.46 11.01 -56.34
C VAL A 39 -10.97 10.65 -56.20
N ASP A 40 -10.08 11.58 -56.54
CA ASP A 40 -8.63 11.41 -56.43
C ASP A 40 -8.21 11.25 -54.96
N GLY A 41 -7.75 10.06 -54.59
CA GLY A 41 -7.33 9.72 -53.25
C GLY A 41 -8.39 9.05 -52.38
N LEU A 42 -9.59 8.77 -52.92
CA LEU A 42 -10.56 7.88 -52.29
C LEU A 42 -10.21 6.42 -52.61
N LEU A 43 -10.27 5.55 -51.60
CA LEU A 43 -9.88 4.15 -51.68
C LEU A 43 -11.03 3.22 -51.28
N ASP A 44 -11.08 2.03 -51.89
CA ASP A 44 -11.93 0.93 -51.48
C ASP A 44 -11.33 0.13 -50.29
N ASN A 45 -12.03 -0.91 -49.84
CA ASN A 45 -11.60 -1.76 -48.72
C ASN A 45 -10.28 -2.50 -48.99
N ASP A 46 -9.92 -2.67 -50.27
CA ASP A 46 -8.70 -3.35 -50.69
C ASP A 46 -7.55 -2.35 -50.94
N GLY A 47 -7.79 -1.05 -50.69
CA GLY A 47 -6.79 0.01 -50.86
C GLY A 47 -6.60 0.46 -52.30
N HIS A 48 -7.52 0.14 -53.21
CA HIS A 48 -7.48 0.57 -54.60
C HIS A 48 -8.24 1.89 -54.79
N PRO A 49 -7.77 2.77 -55.70
CA PRO A 49 -8.46 4.01 -56.00
C PRO A 49 -9.83 3.75 -56.65
N ILE A 50 -10.84 4.49 -56.20
CA ILE A 50 -12.18 4.40 -56.75
C ILE A 50 -12.17 4.90 -58.21
N PRO A 51 -12.88 4.21 -59.14
CA PRO A 51 -12.92 4.64 -60.53
C PRO A 51 -13.45 6.08 -60.67
N PRO A 52 -13.03 6.82 -61.72
CA PRO A 52 -13.32 8.25 -61.88
C PRO A 52 -14.82 8.62 -61.98
N ASN A 53 -15.68 7.62 -62.17
CA ASN A 53 -17.13 7.76 -62.27
C ASN A 53 -17.85 7.24 -61.01
N GLY A 54 -17.11 6.80 -60.01
CA GLY A 54 -17.62 6.28 -58.74
C GLY A 54 -18.11 7.39 -57.82
N LYS A 55 -18.97 7.04 -56.86
CA LYS A 55 -19.44 8.00 -55.86
C LYS A 55 -18.48 8.02 -54.68
N ALA A 56 -18.31 9.21 -54.08
CA ALA A 56 -17.54 9.34 -52.85
C ALA A 56 -18.11 8.51 -51.68
N SER A 57 -19.40 8.15 -51.74
CA SER A 57 -20.07 7.26 -50.79
C SER A 57 -19.55 5.82 -50.80
N ASP A 58 -18.88 5.42 -51.87
CA ASP A 58 -18.40 4.04 -52.05
C ASP A 58 -16.98 3.88 -51.50
N ALA A 59 -16.39 4.97 -50.98
CA ALA A 59 -15.08 5.00 -50.34
C ALA A 59 -15.15 4.50 -48.91
N THR A 60 -14.23 3.61 -48.55
CA THR A 60 -14.05 3.15 -47.17
C THR A 60 -12.73 3.64 -46.57
N ALA A 61 -11.83 4.18 -47.39
CA ALA A 61 -10.59 4.79 -46.94
C ALA A 61 -10.20 6.03 -47.79
N VAL A 62 -9.27 6.83 -47.26
CA VAL A 62 -8.70 8.02 -47.92
C VAL A 62 -7.18 7.94 -47.89
N THR A 63 -6.51 8.45 -48.93
CA THR A 63 -5.06 8.61 -48.90
C THR A 63 -4.66 9.68 -47.89
N LEU A 64 -3.47 9.53 -47.31
CA LEU A 64 -2.92 10.50 -46.36
C LEU A 64 -2.78 11.89 -47.01
N GLU A 65 -2.46 11.94 -48.30
CA GLU A 65 -2.35 13.19 -49.06
C GLU A 65 -3.69 13.90 -49.21
N LEU A 66 -4.77 13.16 -49.51
CA LEU A 66 -6.12 13.72 -49.55
C LEU A 66 -6.55 14.22 -48.17
N CYS A 67 -6.23 13.48 -47.11
CA CYS A 67 -6.51 13.88 -45.72
C CYS A 67 -5.80 15.20 -45.37
N TYR A 68 -4.50 15.35 -45.68
CA TYR A 68 -3.80 16.62 -45.44
C TYR A 68 -4.27 17.76 -46.32
N ARG A 69 -4.72 17.47 -47.55
CA ARG A 69 -5.25 18.49 -48.46
C ARG A 69 -6.63 19.00 -48.00
N ALA A 70 -7.48 18.11 -47.50
CA ALA A 70 -8.83 18.44 -47.06
C ALA A 70 -8.87 18.98 -45.63
N CYS A 71 -8.20 18.30 -44.69
CA CYS A 71 -8.24 18.62 -43.26
C CYS A 71 -7.05 19.46 -42.80
N GLY A 72 -6.00 19.62 -43.61
CA GLY A 72 -4.76 20.25 -43.17
C GLY A 72 -3.91 19.34 -42.28
N ARG A 73 -2.78 19.88 -41.81
CA ARG A 73 -1.85 19.18 -40.89
C ARG A 73 -2.07 19.54 -39.41
N GLY A 74 -3.15 20.27 -39.11
CA GLY A 74 -3.45 20.74 -37.76
C GLY A 74 -4.13 19.66 -36.90
N SER A 75 -4.10 19.81 -35.58
CA SER A 75 -4.85 18.96 -34.65
C SER A 75 -6.27 19.48 -34.44
N GLU A 76 -7.15 18.63 -33.93
CA GLU A 76 -8.48 19.04 -33.47
C GLU A 76 -8.38 20.01 -32.29
N SER A 77 -9.38 20.90 -32.16
CA SER A 77 -9.44 21.84 -31.04
C SER A 77 -9.69 21.09 -29.73
N PHE A 78 -8.88 21.35 -28.71
CA PHE A 78 -9.07 20.80 -27.38
C PHE A 78 -10.37 21.33 -26.74
N SER A 79 -11.32 20.41 -26.45
CA SER A 79 -12.53 20.74 -25.70
C SER A 79 -12.30 20.55 -24.21
N PHE A 80 -11.93 21.64 -23.51
CA PHE A 80 -11.79 21.62 -22.05
C PHE A 80 -13.09 21.17 -21.34
N PRO A 81 -14.31 21.56 -21.74
CA PRO A 81 -15.54 21.08 -21.10
C PRO A 81 -15.69 19.56 -21.16
N THR A 82 -15.42 18.95 -22.33
CA THR A 82 -15.46 17.49 -22.50
C THR A 82 -14.40 16.82 -21.65
N PHE A 83 -13.16 17.33 -21.69
CA PHE A 83 -12.07 16.82 -20.86
C PHE A 83 -12.39 16.92 -19.36
N ALA A 84 -12.91 18.05 -18.90
CA ALA A 84 -13.22 18.29 -17.50
C ALA A 84 -14.39 17.41 -17.03
N GLN A 85 -15.42 17.24 -17.85
CA GLN A 85 -16.55 16.36 -17.56
C GLN A 85 -16.09 14.90 -17.41
N GLU A 86 -15.33 14.39 -18.39
CA GLU A 86 -14.79 13.04 -18.35
C GLU A 86 -13.82 12.87 -17.17
N SER A 87 -12.83 13.75 -17.04
CA SER A 87 -11.88 13.70 -15.93
C SER A 87 -12.57 13.72 -14.57
N SER A 88 -13.63 14.52 -14.38
CA SER A 88 -14.36 14.54 -13.11
C SER A 88 -15.14 13.25 -12.87
N ALA A 89 -15.77 12.70 -13.90
CA ALA A 89 -16.53 11.45 -13.80
C ALA A 89 -15.64 10.27 -13.37
N TRP A 90 -14.38 10.26 -13.83
CA TRP A 90 -13.44 9.19 -13.52
C TRP A 90 -12.60 9.45 -12.28
N LEU A 91 -12.21 10.71 -11.98
CA LEU A 91 -11.34 11.03 -10.84
C LEU A 91 -12.06 10.98 -9.49
N VAL A 92 -13.33 11.41 -9.42
CA VAL A 92 -14.07 11.51 -8.15
C VAL A 92 -14.20 10.17 -7.42
N PRO A 93 -14.55 9.05 -8.07
CA PRO A 93 -14.57 7.74 -7.41
C PRO A 93 -13.22 7.33 -6.82
N TRP A 94 -12.11 7.67 -7.49
CA TRP A 94 -10.76 7.37 -7.01
C TRP A 94 -10.33 8.25 -5.84
N LEU A 95 -10.73 9.53 -5.84
CA LEU A 95 -10.54 10.42 -4.68
C LEU A 95 -11.32 9.91 -3.45
N ALA A 96 -12.52 9.37 -3.65
CA ALA A 96 -13.31 8.76 -2.59
C ALA A 96 -12.67 7.47 -2.02
N LEU A 97 -11.92 6.72 -2.84
CA LEU A 97 -11.13 5.58 -2.39
C LEU A 97 -9.86 6.02 -1.66
N LEU A 98 -9.18 7.07 -2.13
CA LEU A 98 -8.04 7.65 -1.42
C LEU A 98 -8.43 8.08 0.00
N SER A 99 -9.63 8.62 0.20
CA SER A 99 -10.10 9.00 1.54
C SER A 99 -10.27 7.80 2.49
N GLN A 100 -10.27 6.56 1.99
CA GLN A 100 -10.36 5.34 2.79
C GLN A 100 -8.99 4.79 3.20
N LEU A 101 -7.89 5.38 2.71
CA LEU A 101 -6.56 4.99 3.16
C LEU A 101 -6.40 5.34 4.65
N PRO A 102 -5.61 4.55 5.40
CA PRO A 102 -5.36 4.80 6.81
C PRO A 102 -4.53 6.09 6.98
N PHE A 103 -5.22 7.19 7.31
CA PHE A 103 -4.60 8.43 7.76
C PHE A 103 -4.65 8.50 9.27
N GLY A 104 -3.55 8.86 9.89
CA GLY A 104 -3.46 8.95 11.36
C GLY A 104 -2.16 9.56 11.85
N ALA A 105 -1.49 10.34 10.99
CA ALA A 105 -0.37 11.14 11.44
C ALA A 105 -0.84 12.19 12.45
N ASN A 106 0.05 12.55 13.37
CA ASN A 106 -0.24 13.52 14.43
C ASN A 106 -0.51 14.94 13.89
N ASP A 107 -0.13 15.22 12.64
CA ASP A 107 -0.28 16.52 11.99
C ASP A 107 -0.93 16.39 10.60
N LEU A 108 -1.73 17.39 10.22
CA LEU A 108 -2.37 17.53 8.92
C LEU A 108 -1.34 17.61 7.78
N PHE A 109 -0.19 18.26 8.00
CA PHE A 109 0.86 18.33 6.98
C PHE A 109 1.49 16.96 6.70
N GLU A 110 1.64 16.12 7.72
CA GLU A 110 2.16 14.76 7.53
C GLU A 110 1.16 13.87 6.79
N ASN A 111 -0.13 14.00 7.11
CA ASN A 111 -1.19 13.31 6.36
C ASN A 111 -1.23 13.78 4.89
N ALA A 112 -1.06 15.08 4.63
CA ALA A 112 -0.98 15.61 3.26
C ALA A 112 0.25 15.08 2.50
N ASN A 113 1.42 15.07 3.14
CA ASN A 113 2.64 14.51 2.55
C ASN A 113 2.47 13.00 2.24
N TYR A 114 1.78 12.27 3.12
CA TYR A 114 1.44 10.87 2.88
C TYR A 114 0.54 10.70 1.64
N ILE A 115 -0.50 11.52 1.49
CA ILE A 115 -1.37 11.47 0.30
C ILE A 115 -0.55 11.72 -0.96
N ILE A 116 0.29 12.75 -0.95
CA ILE A 116 1.15 13.11 -2.09
C ILE A 116 2.13 11.97 -2.42
N MET A 117 2.70 11.32 -1.41
CA MET A 117 3.64 10.20 -1.59
C MET A 117 2.92 8.93 -2.10
N ALA A 118 1.74 8.63 -1.55
CA ALA A 118 0.93 7.47 -1.95
C ALA A 118 0.45 7.61 -3.40
N VAL A 119 -0.06 8.79 -3.77
CA VAL A 119 -0.52 9.08 -5.13
C VAL A 119 0.65 9.25 -6.10
N GLY A 120 1.72 9.90 -5.66
CA GLY A 120 2.92 10.14 -6.47
C GLY A 120 3.77 8.88 -6.70
N SER A 121 3.64 7.88 -5.84
CA SER A 121 4.33 6.59 -6.00
C SER A 121 3.41 5.40 -5.65
N PRO A 122 2.55 4.99 -6.59
CA PRO A 122 1.73 3.80 -6.45
C PRO A 122 2.56 2.54 -6.13
N THR A 123 3.73 2.39 -6.77
CA THR A 123 4.65 1.27 -6.51
C THR A 123 5.07 1.21 -5.05
N LEU A 124 5.34 2.36 -4.40
CA LEU A 124 5.78 2.40 -3.01
C LEU A 124 4.66 1.95 -2.06
N ILE A 125 3.44 2.47 -2.22
CA ILE A 125 2.33 2.09 -1.35
C ILE A 125 1.92 0.62 -1.54
N ILE A 126 1.97 0.10 -2.77
CA ILE A 126 1.72 -1.33 -3.03
C ILE A 126 2.85 -2.19 -2.45
N TYR A 127 4.10 -1.76 -2.60
CA TYR A 127 5.26 -2.45 -2.02
C TYR A 127 5.13 -2.54 -0.51
N SER A 128 4.85 -1.43 0.17
CA SER A 128 4.67 -1.40 1.62
C SER A 128 3.52 -2.31 2.05
N LEU A 129 2.36 -2.25 1.38
CA LEU A 129 1.23 -3.15 1.64
C LEU A 129 1.61 -4.63 1.49
N SER A 130 2.25 -4.97 0.37
CA SER A 130 2.68 -6.34 0.08
C SER A 130 3.66 -6.84 1.13
N LEU A 131 4.57 -5.96 1.56
CA LEU A 131 5.53 -6.26 2.61
C LEU A 131 4.83 -6.50 3.95
N SER A 132 3.84 -5.70 4.35
CA SER A 132 3.06 -5.90 5.57
C SER A 132 2.29 -7.24 5.53
N VAL A 133 1.68 -7.60 4.39
CA VAL A 133 1.02 -8.91 4.21
C VAL A 133 2.01 -10.06 4.39
N ILE A 134 3.17 -9.96 3.75
CA ILE A 134 4.21 -11.00 3.81
C ILE A 134 4.78 -11.09 5.23
N ASN A 135 5.02 -9.97 5.90
CA ASN A 135 5.49 -9.91 7.29
C ASN A 135 4.47 -10.54 8.24
N THR A 136 3.19 -10.21 8.08
CA THR A 136 2.10 -10.81 8.87
C THR A 136 2.11 -12.33 8.76
N ARG A 137 2.22 -12.85 7.52
CA ARG A 137 2.31 -14.30 7.26
C ARG A 137 3.60 -14.91 7.79
N TRP A 138 4.72 -14.18 7.78
CA TRP A 138 5.99 -14.64 8.30
C TRP A 138 5.97 -14.74 9.83
N ILE A 139 5.49 -13.70 10.54
CA ILE A 139 5.33 -13.70 12.00
C ILE A 139 4.41 -14.85 12.43
N ALA A 140 3.26 -15.01 11.78
CA ALA A 140 2.34 -16.10 12.09
C ALA A 140 2.98 -17.49 11.92
N ARG A 141 3.70 -17.71 10.80
CA ARG A 141 4.41 -18.97 10.56
C ARG A 141 5.55 -19.19 11.56
N LEU A 142 6.31 -18.14 11.88
CA LEU A 142 7.39 -18.20 12.85
C LEU A 142 6.87 -18.68 14.21
N PHE A 143 5.84 -18.04 14.76
CA PHE A 143 5.28 -18.43 16.05
C PHE A 143 4.53 -19.77 16.00
N ASP A 144 3.97 -20.17 14.86
CA ASP A 144 3.38 -21.51 14.72
C ASP A 144 4.43 -22.63 14.84
N THR A 145 5.70 -22.38 14.54
CA THR A 145 6.77 -23.37 14.80
C THR A 145 6.94 -23.66 16.30
N ALA A 146 6.60 -22.70 17.17
CA ALA A 146 6.65 -22.84 18.62
C ALA A 146 5.35 -23.44 19.20
N LYS A 147 4.87 -24.56 18.62
CA LYS A 147 3.59 -25.23 18.95
C LYS A 147 3.38 -25.57 20.43
N ARG A 148 4.46 -25.62 21.21
CA ARG A 148 4.46 -26.06 22.62
C ARG A 148 4.16 -24.95 23.62
N TYR A 149 4.13 -23.69 23.16
CA TYR A 149 3.98 -22.54 24.04
C TYR A 149 2.55 -21.98 24.01
N PRO A 150 1.94 -21.67 25.18
CA PRO A 150 0.52 -21.33 25.28
C PRO A 150 0.13 -19.97 24.67
N ASN A 151 0.94 -18.92 24.83
CA ASN A 151 0.57 -17.55 24.40
C ASN A 151 1.00 -17.18 22.96
N ARG A 152 1.51 -18.15 22.17
CA ARG A 152 2.12 -17.90 20.84
C ARG A 152 1.22 -17.12 19.89
N ASN A 153 -0.08 -17.42 19.91
CA ASN A 153 -1.06 -16.80 19.03
C ASN A 153 -1.27 -15.32 19.38
N PHE A 154 -1.32 -15.00 20.67
CA PHE A 154 -1.46 -13.62 21.12
C PHE A 154 -0.18 -12.82 20.85
N THR A 155 0.99 -13.40 21.10
CA THR A 155 2.28 -12.75 20.79
C THR A 155 2.42 -12.44 19.29
N ALA A 156 2.10 -13.41 18.43
CA ALA A 156 2.15 -13.22 16.97
C ALA A 156 1.19 -12.11 16.52
N ARG A 157 -0.04 -12.08 17.06
CA ARG A 157 -1.00 -11.01 16.78
C ARG A 157 -0.51 -9.64 17.27
N ALA A 158 0.22 -9.59 18.39
CA ALA A 158 0.68 -8.34 18.98
C ALA A 158 1.75 -7.72 18.09
N PHE A 159 2.70 -8.53 17.64
CA PHE A 159 3.71 -8.09 16.69
C PHE A 159 3.12 -7.73 15.32
N ASN A 160 2.07 -8.43 14.88
CA ASN A 160 1.35 -8.03 13.67
C ASN A 160 0.63 -6.69 13.83
N ALA A 161 0.03 -6.40 14.99
CA ALA A 161 -0.59 -5.11 15.26
C ALA A 161 0.45 -3.98 15.34
N LEU A 162 1.61 -4.26 15.94
CA LEU A 162 2.70 -3.31 16.12
C LEU A 162 3.63 -3.19 14.90
N GLN A 163 3.46 -3.99 13.85
CA GLN A 163 4.39 -4.01 12.70
C GLN A 163 4.52 -2.64 11.99
N HIS A 164 3.48 -1.82 12.10
CA HIS A 164 3.38 -0.50 11.45
C HIS A 164 4.05 0.61 12.28
N CYS A 165 4.54 0.30 13.47
CA CYS A 165 5.28 1.23 14.32
C CYS A 165 6.66 0.67 14.66
N CYS A 166 7.62 1.56 14.90
CA CYS A 166 8.87 1.14 15.52
C CYS A 166 8.62 0.96 17.02
N PHE A 167 8.84 -0.27 17.50
CA PHE A 167 8.82 -0.60 18.92
C PHE A 167 10.06 -1.39 19.29
N TYR A 168 10.43 -1.35 20.56
CA TYR A 168 11.46 -2.19 21.13
C TYR A 168 10.96 -2.83 22.41
N LEU A 169 11.59 -3.94 22.78
CA LEU A 169 11.35 -4.67 24.01
C LEU A 169 12.31 -4.16 25.08
N GLU A 170 11.84 -4.04 26.32
CA GLU A 170 12.68 -3.56 27.43
C GLU A 170 13.97 -4.40 27.52
N PRO A 171 15.16 -3.78 27.45
CA PRO A 171 16.43 -4.49 27.46
C PRO A 171 16.80 -5.07 28.83
N SER A 172 16.06 -4.70 29.88
CA SER A 172 16.22 -5.25 31.22
C SER A 172 15.84 -6.73 31.19
N ASP A 173 16.84 -7.62 31.29
CA ASP A 173 16.69 -9.07 31.17
C ASP A 173 15.59 -9.63 32.07
N ASP A 174 15.36 -9.02 33.23
CA ASP A 174 14.35 -9.43 34.21
C ASP A 174 12.90 -9.16 33.77
N VAL A 175 12.63 -8.00 33.17
CA VAL A 175 11.28 -7.65 32.66
C VAL A 175 10.93 -8.56 31.50
N LEU A 176 11.81 -8.64 30.50
CA LEU A 176 11.55 -9.42 29.29
C LEU A 176 11.47 -10.93 29.60
N ALA A 177 12.37 -11.46 30.43
CA ALA A 177 12.32 -12.85 30.85
C ALA A 177 11.05 -13.17 31.64
N SER A 178 10.59 -12.27 32.51
CA SER A 178 9.34 -12.46 33.26
C SER A 178 8.12 -12.50 32.35
N ILE A 179 8.07 -11.67 31.32
CA ILE A 179 6.94 -11.59 30.37
C ILE A 179 6.83 -12.82 29.49
N ILE A 180 7.98 -13.36 29.12
CA ILE A 180 8.03 -14.63 28.42
C ILE A 180 7.63 -15.73 29.42
N PHE A 181 8.44 -15.94 30.46
CA PHE A 181 8.37 -17.15 31.28
C PHE A 181 7.11 -17.27 32.13
N LEU A 182 6.61 -16.22 32.78
CA LEU A 182 5.55 -16.31 33.77
C LEU A 182 4.15 -16.56 33.16
N PRO A 183 3.34 -17.48 33.70
CA PRO A 183 2.01 -17.78 33.19
C PRO A 183 1.01 -16.64 33.41
N GLN A 184 1.20 -15.79 34.43
CA GLN A 184 0.35 -14.62 34.68
C GLN A 184 0.38 -13.64 33.50
N ASN A 185 1.49 -13.58 32.77
CA ASN A 185 1.66 -12.72 31.62
C ASN A 185 0.98 -13.26 30.34
N ASP A 186 0.46 -14.50 30.35
CA ASP A 186 -0.35 -15.00 29.24
C ASP A 186 -1.67 -14.21 29.10
N ALA A 187 -2.31 -13.90 30.23
CA ALA A 187 -3.50 -13.04 30.27
C ALA A 187 -3.18 -11.58 29.94
N TRP A 188 -1.95 -11.14 30.22
CA TRP A 188 -1.46 -9.82 29.82
C TRP A 188 -1.37 -9.69 28.29
N TRP A 189 -0.81 -10.68 27.59
CA TRP A 189 -0.76 -10.70 26.12
C TRP A 189 -2.16 -10.64 25.51
N GLU A 190 -3.12 -11.40 26.04
CA GLU A 190 -4.52 -11.35 25.60
C GLU A 190 -5.12 -9.94 25.82
N GLY A 191 -4.89 -9.35 26.99
CA GLY A 191 -5.34 -7.99 27.31
C GLY A 191 -4.74 -6.92 26.40
N LEU A 192 -3.44 -7.06 26.06
CA LEU A 192 -2.76 -6.17 25.13
C LEU A 192 -3.38 -6.25 23.73
N ILE A 193 -3.65 -7.45 23.22
CA ILE A 193 -4.33 -7.63 21.93
C ILE A 193 -5.71 -7.00 21.94
N LYS A 194 -6.51 -7.26 22.97
CA LYS A 194 -7.84 -6.65 23.10
C LYS A 194 -7.76 -5.12 23.08
N ALA A 195 -6.74 -4.53 23.71
CA ALA A 195 -6.52 -3.08 23.70
C ALA A 195 -6.08 -2.56 22.32
N LEU A 196 -5.16 -3.25 21.65
CA LEU A 196 -4.64 -2.86 20.34
C LEU A 196 -5.67 -3.05 19.21
N GLU A 197 -6.52 -4.08 19.29
CA GLU A 197 -7.51 -4.40 18.26
C GLU A 197 -8.84 -3.65 18.46
N ILE A 198 -9.07 -2.97 19.59
CA ILE A 198 -10.36 -2.32 19.89
C ILE A 198 -10.74 -1.23 18.87
N ARG A 199 -9.74 -0.55 18.30
CA ARG A 199 -9.91 0.52 17.30
C ARG A 199 -9.63 0.09 15.88
N ARG A 200 -9.27 -1.18 15.68
CA ARG A 200 -8.87 -1.70 14.37
C ARG A 200 -9.91 -1.29 13.33
N HIS A 201 -9.52 -0.37 12.42
CA HIS A 201 -10.40 0.22 11.42
C HIS A 201 -10.94 -0.88 10.50
N GLY A 202 -12.13 -1.38 10.81
CA GLY A 202 -12.81 -2.39 10.01
C GLY A 202 -13.47 -1.79 8.77
N TRP A 203 -14.20 -2.63 8.06
CA TRP A 203 -15.05 -2.20 6.94
C TRP A 203 -16.04 -1.14 7.41
N THR A 204 -15.88 0.10 6.91
CA THR A 204 -16.91 1.14 7.07
C THR A 204 -17.95 0.97 5.96
N ILE A 205 -19.19 1.37 6.23
CA ILE A 205 -20.27 1.36 5.21
C ILE A 205 -19.85 2.23 4.02
N SER A 206 -19.21 3.38 4.28
CA SER A 206 -18.70 4.26 3.22
C SER A 206 -17.64 3.56 2.37
N ALA A 207 -16.66 2.88 2.98
CA ALA A 207 -15.63 2.17 2.24
C ALA A 207 -16.24 1.07 1.37
N PHE A 208 -17.19 0.30 1.92
CA PHE A 208 -17.87 -0.77 1.20
C PHE A 208 -18.65 -0.22 0.00
N VAL A 209 -19.47 0.82 0.18
CA VAL A 209 -20.28 1.41 -0.90
C VAL A 209 -19.38 2.02 -1.98
N ASN A 210 -18.30 2.72 -1.61
CA ASN A 210 -17.36 3.29 -2.57
C ASN A 210 -16.65 2.22 -3.40
N LEU A 211 -16.21 1.12 -2.78
CA LEU A 211 -15.60 -0.01 -3.50
C LEU A 211 -16.60 -0.66 -4.47
N MET A 212 -17.84 -0.87 -4.04
CA MET A 212 -18.90 -1.41 -4.90
C MET A 212 -19.19 -0.48 -6.10
N TRP A 213 -19.24 0.84 -5.88
CA TRP A 213 -19.48 1.81 -6.95
C TRP A 213 -18.38 1.79 -8.00
N VAL A 214 -17.12 1.75 -7.58
CA VAL A 214 -15.96 1.64 -8.49
C VAL A 214 -16.02 0.35 -9.30
N LEU A 215 -16.42 -0.77 -8.68
CA LEU A 215 -16.59 -2.04 -9.40
C LEU A 215 -17.71 -1.99 -10.44
N ILE A 216 -18.87 -1.41 -10.10
CA ILE A 216 -20.00 -1.23 -11.02
C ILE A 216 -19.59 -0.34 -12.20
N ALA A 217 -18.91 0.77 -11.93
CA ALA A 217 -18.41 1.67 -12.98
C ALA A 217 -17.45 0.95 -13.93
N LEU A 218 -16.53 0.13 -13.40
CA LEU A 218 -15.62 -0.67 -14.22
C LEU A 218 -16.36 -1.68 -15.11
N ILE A 219 -17.38 -2.36 -14.58
CA ILE A 219 -18.21 -3.29 -15.36
C ILE A 219 -18.92 -2.57 -16.51
N PHE A 220 -19.54 -1.41 -16.25
CA PHE A 220 -20.17 -0.61 -17.30
C PHE A 220 -19.16 -0.10 -18.33
N THR A 221 -17.93 0.20 -17.93
CA THR A 221 -16.84 0.56 -18.84
C THR A 221 -16.53 -0.57 -19.82
N ILE A 222 -16.39 -1.78 -19.29
CA ILE A 222 -16.08 -2.97 -20.09
C ILE A 222 -17.23 -3.28 -21.05
N ILE A 223 -18.48 -3.24 -20.57
CA ILE A 223 -19.67 -3.46 -21.41
C ILE A 223 -19.72 -2.42 -22.54
N ASN A 224 -19.47 -1.14 -22.24
CA ASN A 224 -19.45 -0.09 -23.26
C ASN A 224 -18.36 -0.32 -24.32
N ALA A 225 -17.16 -0.71 -23.88
CA ALA A 225 -16.04 -0.99 -24.77
C ALA A 225 -16.31 -2.19 -25.70
N LEU A 226 -16.98 -3.24 -25.20
CA LEU A 226 -17.33 -4.42 -25.99
C LEU A 226 -18.48 -4.18 -26.99
N ASN A 227 -19.40 -3.27 -26.65
CA ASN A 227 -20.59 -3.01 -27.47
C ASN A 227 -20.37 -1.94 -28.55
N SER A 228 -19.27 -1.18 -28.51
CA SER A 228 -19.00 -0.08 -29.46
C SER A 228 -17.57 -0.15 -30.05
N PRO A 229 -17.23 -1.19 -30.83
CA PRO A 229 -15.89 -1.34 -31.40
C PRO A 229 -15.56 -0.30 -32.51
N ASP A 230 -16.58 0.29 -33.15
CA ASP A 230 -16.45 1.15 -34.33
C ASP A 230 -16.64 2.66 -34.06
N GLN A 231 -16.94 3.06 -32.82
CA GLN A 231 -16.89 4.49 -32.51
C GLN A 231 -15.43 4.87 -32.35
N ASP A 232 -14.97 5.76 -33.24
CA ASP A 232 -13.73 6.54 -33.13
C ASP A 232 -13.27 6.53 -31.68
N SER A 233 -12.12 5.89 -31.43
CA SER A 233 -11.49 5.78 -30.12
C SER A 233 -11.26 7.17 -29.55
N TYR A 234 -12.32 7.79 -29.05
CA TYR A 234 -12.24 8.90 -28.14
C TYR A 234 -11.40 8.33 -27.01
N ALA A 235 -10.28 8.98 -26.72
CA ALA A 235 -9.65 8.93 -25.42
C ALA A 235 -10.63 9.50 -24.37
N ASN A 236 -11.85 8.94 -24.30
CA ASN A 236 -12.84 9.14 -23.27
C ASN A 236 -12.24 8.63 -21.98
N GLY A 237 -12.65 9.19 -20.85
CA GLY A 237 -11.94 9.01 -19.57
C GLY A 237 -11.85 7.58 -19.02
N GLN A 238 -12.28 6.57 -19.78
CA GLN A 238 -12.01 5.15 -19.56
C GLN A 238 -10.52 4.86 -19.28
N SER A 239 -9.60 5.48 -20.04
CA SER A 239 -8.15 5.33 -19.80
C SER A 239 -7.72 5.90 -18.44
N ILE A 240 -8.35 7.01 -18.01
CA ILE A 240 -8.12 7.61 -16.70
C ILE A 240 -8.62 6.65 -15.62
N GLY A 241 -9.79 6.02 -15.80
CA GLY A 241 -10.29 5.00 -14.88
C GLY A 241 -9.32 3.82 -14.66
N LEU A 242 -8.71 3.31 -15.74
CA LEU A 242 -7.75 2.20 -15.66
C LEU A 242 -6.43 2.59 -14.99
N LEU A 243 -5.96 3.84 -15.18
CA LEU A 243 -4.75 4.35 -14.54
C LEU A 243 -4.81 4.31 -13.00
N TRP A 244 -6.00 4.43 -12.43
CA TRP A 244 -6.19 4.43 -10.98
C TRP A 244 -6.64 3.08 -10.42
N LEU A 245 -6.80 2.05 -11.27
CA LEU A 245 -7.32 0.74 -10.87
C LEU A 245 -6.51 0.08 -9.75
N TRP A 246 -5.22 0.39 -9.65
CA TRP A 246 -4.34 -0.07 -8.57
C TRP A 246 -4.80 0.36 -7.17
N LEU A 247 -5.55 1.46 -7.03
CA LEU A 247 -6.08 1.91 -5.75
C LEU A 247 -7.04 0.90 -5.13
N TYR A 248 -7.77 0.16 -5.96
CA TYR A 248 -8.75 -0.81 -5.49
C TYR A 248 -8.12 -1.89 -4.59
N PRO A 249 -7.14 -2.70 -5.06
CA PRO A 249 -6.48 -3.69 -4.20
C PRO A 249 -5.70 -3.05 -3.06
N VAL A 250 -5.19 -1.82 -3.21
CA VAL A 250 -4.47 -1.11 -2.15
C VAL A 250 -5.40 -0.76 -0.99
N VAL A 251 -6.54 -0.14 -1.28
CA VAL A 251 -7.54 0.23 -0.26
C VAL A 251 -8.09 -1.00 0.43
N VAL A 252 -8.45 -2.05 -0.33
CA VAL A 252 -8.92 -3.32 0.25
C VAL A 252 -7.84 -3.94 1.15
N GLY A 253 -6.59 -3.96 0.71
CA GLY A 253 -5.49 -4.50 1.49
C GLY A 253 -5.29 -3.75 2.81
N TRP A 254 -5.31 -2.41 2.78
CA TRP A 254 -5.16 -1.61 3.99
C TRP A 254 -6.37 -1.69 4.92
N ILE A 255 -7.60 -1.83 4.41
CA ILE A 255 -8.79 -2.10 5.23
C ILE A 255 -8.68 -3.47 5.92
N VAL A 256 -8.09 -4.48 5.27
CA VAL A 256 -7.93 -5.82 5.87
C VAL A 256 -6.81 -5.84 6.90
N LEU A 257 -5.68 -5.17 6.62
CA LEU A 257 -4.61 -5.05 7.61
C LEU A 257 -4.99 -4.13 8.77
N SER A 258 -5.80 -3.10 8.51
CA SER A 258 -6.28 -2.10 9.47
C SER A 258 -5.18 -1.57 10.41
N PRO A 259 -4.09 -1.00 9.90
CA PRO A 259 -3.03 -0.45 10.75
C PRO A 259 -3.56 0.73 11.56
N GLU A 260 -3.50 0.67 12.89
CA GLU A 260 -3.75 1.86 13.70
C GLU A 260 -2.53 2.78 13.61
N CYS A 261 -2.73 4.00 13.10
CA CYS A 261 -1.64 4.92 12.81
C CYS A 261 -1.45 6.00 13.88
N ASP A 262 -2.35 6.10 14.86
CA ASP A 262 -2.28 7.08 15.95
C ASP A 262 -1.22 6.69 16.98
N ARG A 263 -0.10 7.41 16.94
CA ARG A 263 1.03 7.17 17.83
C ARG A 263 0.69 7.46 19.29
N GLN A 264 -0.01 8.54 19.58
CA GLN A 264 -0.31 8.95 20.97
C GLN A 264 -1.23 7.93 21.63
N TRP A 265 -2.22 7.46 20.90
CA TRP A 265 -3.08 6.39 21.37
C TRP A 265 -2.30 5.09 21.59
N LEU A 266 -1.46 4.68 20.65
CA LEU A 266 -0.62 3.48 20.79
C LEU A 266 0.30 3.56 22.02
N GLU A 267 1.00 4.68 22.22
CA GLU A 267 1.83 4.89 23.41
C GLU A 267 1.00 4.76 24.69
N THR A 268 -0.19 5.37 24.72
CA THR A 268 -1.09 5.30 25.87
C THR A 268 -1.52 3.85 26.16
N GLN A 269 -1.89 3.08 25.14
CA GLN A 269 -2.28 1.68 25.33
C GLN A 269 -1.11 0.81 25.80
N LEU A 270 0.09 1.03 25.25
CA LEU A 270 1.29 0.30 25.67
C LEU A 270 1.67 0.61 27.11
N LEU A 271 1.55 1.87 27.54
CA LEU A 271 1.79 2.28 28.94
C LEU A 271 0.77 1.64 29.89
N LEU A 272 -0.53 1.69 29.53
CA LEU A 272 -1.60 1.08 30.32
C LEU A 272 -1.45 -0.44 30.41
N ALA A 273 -1.13 -1.11 29.30
CA ALA A 273 -0.86 -2.54 29.29
C ALA A 273 0.41 -2.87 30.09
N GLY A 274 1.47 -2.08 29.94
CA GLY A 274 2.73 -2.26 30.65
C GLY A 274 2.56 -2.22 32.18
N SER A 275 1.71 -1.32 32.69
CA SER A 275 1.41 -1.24 34.14
C SER A 275 0.74 -2.49 34.73
N LYS A 276 0.18 -3.36 33.88
CA LYS A 276 -0.47 -4.61 34.27
C LYS A 276 0.44 -5.83 34.14
N ALA A 277 1.64 -5.67 33.56
CA ALA A 277 2.59 -6.76 33.46
C ALA A 277 3.13 -7.15 34.83
N VAL A 278 3.42 -8.44 34.99
CA VAL A 278 3.88 -9.04 36.24
C VAL A 278 5.36 -9.43 36.10
N ILE A 279 6.17 -9.15 37.11
CA ILE A 279 7.62 -9.42 37.13
C ILE A 279 7.95 -10.35 38.30
N ALA A 280 8.92 -11.24 38.09
CA ALA A 280 9.45 -12.09 39.14
C ALA A 280 10.33 -11.33 40.14
N THR A 281 10.15 -11.63 41.42
CA THR A 281 10.98 -11.13 42.53
C THR A 281 12.05 -12.14 42.95
N ASP A 282 12.91 -11.71 43.88
CA ASP A 282 13.95 -12.56 44.50
C ASP A 282 13.36 -13.61 45.46
N THR A 283 12.09 -13.44 45.86
CA THR A 283 11.32 -14.42 46.61
C THR A 283 10.50 -15.32 45.67
N PRO A 284 10.56 -16.66 45.85
CA PRO A 284 9.78 -17.58 45.04
C PRO A 284 8.28 -17.37 45.26
N GLU A 285 7.49 -17.49 44.20
CA GLU A 285 6.02 -17.37 44.18
C GLU A 285 5.44 -15.99 44.55
N GLN A 286 6.28 -15.03 44.91
CA GLN A 286 5.92 -13.63 44.96
C GLN A 286 6.16 -13.00 43.58
N PHE A 287 5.27 -12.08 43.20
CA PHE A 287 5.39 -11.34 41.95
C PHE A 287 5.05 -9.89 42.18
N ASP A 288 5.85 -9.01 41.58
CA ASP A 288 5.63 -7.57 41.64
C ASP A 288 4.98 -7.07 40.35
N LYS A 289 4.31 -5.92 40.47
CA LYS A 289 3.85 -5.18 39.30
C LYS A 289 5.04 -4.55 38.59
N CYS A 290 4.95 -4.45 37.27
CA CYS A 290 5.95 -3.75 36.48
C CYS A 290 6.12 -2.31 36.99
N PRO A 291 7.36 -1.89 37.33
CA PRO A 291 7.64 -0.53 37.79
C PRO A 291 7.14 0.50 36.79
N SER A 292 6.65 1.65 37.26
CA SER A 292 6.12 2.71 36.38
C SER A 292 7.17 3.32 35.43
N ASN A 293 8.46 3.06 35.66
CA ASN A 293 9.57 3.51 34.81
C ASN A 293 10.09 2.42 33.86
N LYS A 294 9.57 1.20 33.91
CA LYS A 294 9.92 0.10 33.00
C LYS A 294 8.68 -0.36 32.27
N HIS A 295 8.77 -0.48 30.95
CA HIS A 295 7.64 -0.92 30.14
C HIS A 295 8.06 -2.05 29.20
N PRO A 296 7.35 -3.18 29.22
CA PRO A 296 7.62 -4.34 28.36
C PRO A 296 7.95 -4.01 26.90
N ILE A 297 7.15 -3.13 26.33
CA ILE A 297 7.14 -2.72 24.94
C ILE A 297 7.02 -1.21 24.94
N THR A 298 7.96 -0.56 24.28
CA THR A 298 7.98 0.91 24.16
C THR A 298 8.16 1.30 22.70
N LEU A 299 7.50 2.37 22.26
CA LEU A 299 7.71 2.89 20.90
C LEU A 299 9.05 3.60 20.78
N CYS A 300 9.73 3.43 19.66
CA CYS A 300 11.00 4.09 19.38
C CYS A 300 10.81 5.62 19.33
N LYS A 301 11.71 6.36 19.95
CA LYS A 301 11.71 7.84 19.94
C LYS A 301 12.97 8.38 19.25
N PRO A 302 12.87 9.49 18.51
CA PRO A 302 14.04 10.16 17.95
C PRO A 302 15.07 10.48 19.05
N GLY A 303 16.36 10.28 18.76
CA GLY A 303 17.44 10.60 19.69
C GLY A 303 17.73 9.56 20.78
N THR A 304 17.08 8.40 20.74
CA THR A 304 17.36 7.31 21.70
C THR A 304 18.66 6.59 21.30
N PRO A 305 19.65 6.42 22.22
CA PRO A 305 21.03 6.01 21.85
C PRO A 305 21.14 4.58 21.30
N SER A 306 20.20 3.69 21.63
CA SER A 306 20.19 2.29 21.13
C SER A 306 19.88 2.17 19.63
N PHE A 307 19.48 3.27 18.97
CA PHE A 307 18.92 3.27 17.61
C PHE A 307 19.85 3.91 16.57
N LEU A 308 21.08 4.27 16.95
CA LEU A 308 22.13 4.83 16.08
C LEU A 308 22.51 3.95 14.87
N LYS A 309 22.03 2.69 14.82
CA LYS A 309 22.29 1.74 13.73
C LYS A 309 21.39 1.95 12.50
N PHE A 310 20.28 2.68 12.63
CA PHE A 310 19.33 2.93 11.53
C PHE A 310 19.06 4.44 11.40
N PRO A 311 19.78 5.14 10.49
CA PRO A 311 19.79 6.61 10.43
C PRO A 311 18.57 7.24 9.74
N ASN A 312 17.52 6.48 9.40
CA ASN A 312 16.38 7.01 8.68
C ASN A 312 15.24 7.41 9.65
N ASP A 313 14.89 8.69 9.66
CA ASP A 313 13.79 9.25 10.44
C ASP A 313 12.42 8.63 10.09
N ASP A 314 12.28 8.08 8.88
CA ASP A 314 11.04 7.41 8.45
C ASP A 314 10.67 6.21 9.33
N ILE A 315 11.64 5.61 10.03
CA ILE A 315 11.38 4.47 10.93
C ILE A 315 10.41 4.86 12.06
N TYR A 316 10.41 6.13 12.48
CA TYR A 316 9.58 6.63 13.58
C TYR A 316 8.15 6.99 13.16
N ARG A 317 7.87 7.06 11.85
CA ARG A 317 6.55 7.41 11.30
C ARG A 317 5.63 6.20 11.35
N THR A 318 4.46 6.30 11.98
CA THR A 318 3.50 5.20 12.16
C THR A 318 2.64 4.89 10.92
N LEU A 319 2.70 5.74 9.89
CA LEU A 319 1.93 5.54 8.67
C LEU A 319 2.43 4.30 7.89
N PRO A 320 1.53 3.54 7.23
CA PRO A 320 1.88 2.23 6.70
C PRO A 320 2.76 2.29 5.46
N ILE A 321 2.74 3.40 4.72
CA ILE A 321 3.64 3.60 3.56
C ILE A 321 5.11 3.51 3.97
N PHE A 322 5.46 3.81 5.22
CA PHE A 322 6.83 3.76 5.72
C PHE A 322 7.26 2.37 6.21
N ASP A 323 6.45 1.32 6.01
CA ASP A 323 6.80 -0.04 6.42
C ASP A 323 8.12 -0.51 5.77
N PHE A 324 8.49 0.04 4.61
CA PHE A 324 9.79 -0.22 3.97
C PHE A 324 10.98 0.11 4.88
N ALA A 325 10.88 1.16 5.70
CA ALA A 325 11.96 1.61 6.58
C ALA A 325 12.12 0.71 7.82
N ARG A 326 11.08 -0.05 8.16
CA ARG A 326 11.03 -0.88 9.38
C ARG A 326 11.35 -2.35 9.17
N VAL A 327 11.45 -2.82 7.93
CA VAL A 327 11.54 -4.26 7.63
C VAL A 327 12.67 -5.00 8.37
N TYR A 328 13.86 -4.40 8.40
CA TYR A 328 15.02 -4.98 9.09
C TYR A 328 14.87 -4.89 10.61
N TRP A 329 14.33 -3.78 11.10
CA TRP A 329 14.07 -3.56 12.52
C TRP A 329 13.06 -4.56 13.07
N LEU A 330 11.89 -4.67 12.43
CA LEU A 330 10.85 -5.63 12.79
C LEU A 330 11.40 -7.05 12.78
N ASN A 331 12.18 -7.40 11.75
CA ASN A 331 12.82 -8.71 11.69
C ASN A 331 13.73 -8.97 12.89
N GLN A 332 14.57 -8.00 13.25
CA GLN A 332 15.48 -8.12 14.39
C GLN A 332 14.70 -8.30 15.70
N VAL A 333 13.77 -7.40 16.02
CA VAL A 333 13.00 -7.44 17.28
C VAL A 333 12.20 -8.74 17.42
N VAL A 334 11.55 -9.18 16.35
CA VAL A 334 10.74 -10.41 16.35
C VAL A 334 11.63 -11.65 16.52
N LEU A 335 12.78 -11.72 15.83
CA LEU A 335 13.70 -12.84 15.97
C LEU A 335 14.36 -12.86 17.35
N ASP A 336 14.77 -11.71 17.88
CA ASP A 336 15.37 -11.61 19.22
C ASP A 336 14.38 -12.12 20.29
N TYR A 337 13.11 -11.72 20.21
CA TYR A 337 12.06 -12.27 21.07
C TYR A 337 11.83 -13.77 20.86
N PHE A 338 11.73 -14.21 19.60
CA PHE A 338 11.49 -15.61 19.27
C PHE A 338 12.64 -16.52 19.75
N GLN A 339 13.88 -16.02 19.75
CA GLN A 339 15.03 -16.74 20.28
C GLN A 339 14.90 -17.01 21.78
N LEU A 340 14.50 -16.01 22.57
CA LEU A 340 14.22 -16.17 24.00
C LEU A 340 13.07 -17.16 24.24
N TYR A 341 12.07 -17.10 23.38
CA TYR A 341 10.95 -18.04 23.40
C TYR A 341 11.39 -19.50 23.17
N HIS A 342 12.30 -19.70 22.22
CA HIS A 342 12.85 -21.01 21.90
C HIS A 342 13.77 -21.52 23.03
N SER A 343 14.64 -20.68 23.59
CA SER A 343 15.57 -21.08 24.66
C SER A 343 14.82 -21.55 25.91
N VAL A 344 13.76 -20.85 26.28
CA VAL A 344 12.87 -21.25 27.39
C VAL A 344 12.23 -22.61 27.09
N THR A 345 11.69 -22.79 25.88
CA THR A 345 11.01 -24.04 25.51
C THR A 345 11.96 -25.24 25.55
N GLU A 346 13.19 -25.08 25.07
CA GLU A 346 14.21 -26.14 25.04
C GLU A 346 14.64 -26.55 26.46
N LYS A 347 14.95 -25.57 27.33
CA LYS A 347 15.37 -25.85 28.71
C LYS A 347 14.26 -26.45 29.57
N VAL A 348 13.01 -26.01 29.37
CA VAL A 348 11.85 -26.60 30.05
C VAL A 348 11.64 -28.04 29.59
N HIS A 349 11.86 -28.33 28.31
CA HIS A 349 11.76 -29.68 27.78
C HIS A 349 12.87 -30.60 28.29
N ALA A 350 14.12 -30.11 28.34
CA ALA A 350 15.24 -30.85 28.92
C ALA A 350 15.01 -31.25 30.40
N ARG A 351 14.19 -30.48 31.12
CA ARG A 351 13.78 -30.78 32.50
C ARG A 351 12.57 -31.72 32.62
N GLY A 352 11.98 -32.14 31.50
CA GLY A 352 10.82 -33.06 31.49
C GLY A 352 9.50 -32.43 31.96
N LEU A 353 9.40 -31.09 31.97
CA LEU A 353 8.28 -30.35 32.58
C LEU A 353 7.16 -30.05 31.57
N VAL A 354 6.91 -30.99 30.66
CA VAL A 354 5.97 -30.86 29.55
C VAL A 354 4.79 -31.81 29.78
N ARG A 355 3.57 -31.33 29.57
CA ARG A 355 2.35 -32.11 29.70
C ARG A 355 2.26 -33.17 28.58
N GLY A 356 1.43 -34.19 28.75
CA GLY A 356 1.25 -35.28 27.77
C GLY A 356 0.80 -34.83 26.36
N ASP A 357 0.31 -33.59 26.21
CA ASP A 357 -0.03 -32.95 24.93
C ASP A 357 1.14 -32.16 24.30
N GLY A 358 2.31 -32.15 24.93
CA GLY A 358 3.48 -31.41 24.48
C GLY A 358 3.50 -29.92 24.89
N THR A 359 2.50 -29.44 25.63
CA THR A 359 2.46 -28.06 26.14
C THR A 359 3.25 -27.89 27.44
N ILE A 360 3.83 -26.70 27.64
CA ILE A 360 4.53 -26.39 28.89
C ILE A 360 3.51 -26.31 30.03
N ASP A 361 3.75 -27.07 31.11
CA ASP A 361 2.90 -27.01 32.30
C ASP A 361 3.12 -25.69 33.07
N ASN A 362 2.04 -24.96 33.33
CA ASN A 362 2.06 -23.69 34.05
C ASN A 362 2.64 -23.81 35.46
N ARG A 363 2.54 -24.97 36.11
CA ARG A 363 3.10 -25.22 37.45
C ARG A 363 4.62 -25.13 37.50
N HIS A 364 5.26 -25.29 36.35
CA HIS A 364 6.71 -25.29 36.19
C HIS A 364 7.24 -24.00 35.56
N ARG A 365 6.36 -23.03 35.31
CA ARG A 365 6.66 -21.68 34.80
C ARG A 365 6.72 -20.64 35.92
N SER A 366 7.14 -21.04 37.12
CA SER A 366 7.38 -20.17 38.26
C SER A 366 8.82 -20.30 38.73
N GLY A 367 9.35 -19.23 39.33
CA GLY A 367 10.69 -19.24 39.88
C GLY A 367 11.11 -17.86 40.33
N THR A 368 12.27 -17.83 40.97
CA THR A 368 12.96 -16.60 41.33
C THR A 368 13.46 -15.89 40.08
N LYS A 369 13.63 -14.57 40.17
CA LYS A 369 14.24 -13.72 39.13
C LYS A 369 15.45 -14.36 38.44
N ASP A 370 16.45 -14.82 39.19
CA ASP A 370 17.68 -15.41 38.63
C ASP A 370 17.44 -16.72 37.85
N VAL A 371 16.49 -17.53 38.32
CA VAL A 371 16.12 -18.78 37.65
C VAL A 371 15.43 -18.48 36.31
N ILE A 372 14.59 -17.46 36.28
CA ILE A 372 13.85 -17.05 35.09
C ILE A 372 14.78 -16.43 34.04
N VAL A 373 15.65 -15.52 34.47
CA VAL A 373 16.66 -14.90 33.60
C VAL A 373 17.61 -15.95 33.04
N SER A 374 18.12 -16.88 33.86
CA SER A 374 19.00 -17.96 33.39
C SER A 374 18.30 -18.93 32.44
N CYS A 375 16.99 -19.13 32.56
CA CYS A 375 16.22 -19.88 31.57
C CYS A 375 16.14 -19.15 30.22
N CYS A 376 15.99 -17.83 30.22
CA CYS A 376 15.96 -17.04 28.98
C CYS A 376 17.37 -16.83 28.38
N TYR A 377 18.42 -16.88 29.20
CA TYR A 377 19.81 -16.69 28.79
C TYR A 377 20.27 -17.71 27.73
N ARG A 378 21.13 -17.27 26.82
CA ARG A 378 21.52 -18.00 25.62
C ARG A 378 22.92 -18.60 25.72
N GLU A 379 23.10 -19.81 25.20
CA GLU A 379 24.43 -20.40 24.93
C GLU A 379 24.83 -20.32 23.44
N ALA A 380 23.87 -20.44 22.50
CA ALA A 380 24.15 -20.33 21.05
C ALA A 380 23.06 -19.54 20.28
N PRO A 381 23.40 -18.79 19.21
CA PRO A 381 22.42 -18.13 18.34
C PRO A 381 21.56 -19.16 17.61
N LEU A 382 20.26 -18.87 17.48
CA LEU A 382 19.34 -19.73 16.74
C LEU A 382 19.56 -19.56 15.24
N GLU A 383 19.90 -20.64 14.55
CA GLU A 383 19.97 -20.68 13.09
C GLU A 383 18.55 -20.85 12.52
N TYR A 384 17.86 -19.72 12.31
CA TYR A 384 16.52 -19.73 11.72
C TYR A 384 16.59 -19.94 10.20
N GLN A 385 16.11 -21.08 9.72
CA GLN A 385 16.13 -21.48 8.30
C GLN A 385 14.86 -21.07 7.51
N GLY A 386 14.19 -19.97 7.91
CA GLY A 386 12.97 -19.52 7.23
C GLY A 386 13.18 -18.42 6.18
N ASP A 387 12.07 -17.81 5.76
CA ASP A 387 12.05 -16.74 4.75
C ASP A 387 12.97 -15.56 5.19
N SER A 388 14.09 -15.38 4.48
CA SER A 388 15.02 -14.29 4.74
C SER A 388 14.36 -12.93 4.51
N VAL A 389 14.88 -11.88 5.18
CA VAL A 389 14.40 -10.50 4.97
C VAL A 389 14.49 -10.11 3.49
N GLY A 390 15.60 -10.43 2.83
CA GLY A 390 15.78 -10.19 1.40
C GLY A 390 14.76 -10.90 0.52
N GLY A 391 14.41 -12.15 0.86
CA GLY A 391 13.38 -12.90 0.14
C GLY A 391 11.98 -12.27 0.26
N ARG A 392 11.66 -11.69 1.42
CA ARG A 392 10.39 -10.97 1.63
C ARG A 392 10.36 -9.64 0.86
N ILE A 393 11.46 -8.89 0.88
CA ILE A 393 11.62 -7.67 0.09
C ILE A 393 11.44 -7.99 -1.41
N LEU A 394 12.10 -9.03 -1.92
CA LEU A 394 11.98 -9.43 -3.33
C LEU A 394 10.55 -9.79 -3.71
N LYS A 395 9.86 -10.60 -2.89
CA LYS A 395 8.45 -10.97 -3.11
C LYS A 395 7.54 -9.74 -3.11
N ALA A 396 7.75 -8.80 -2.18
CA ALA A 396 6.99 -7.55 -2.11
C ALA A 396 7.24 -6.65 -3.34
N SER A 397 8.50 -6.54 -3.80
CA SER A 397 8.86 -5.78 -5.00
C SER A 397 8.22 -6.35 -6.26
N ILE A 398 8.24 -7.68 -6.42
CA ILE A 398 7.59 -8.34 -7.56
C ILE A 398 6.07 -8.09 -7.52
N ALA A 399 5.43 -8.25 -6.36
CA ALA A 399 4.00 -7.98 -6.21
C ALA A 399 3.65 -6.52 -6.56
N ALA A 400 4.46 -5.56 -6.10
CA ALA A 400 4.28 -4.15 -6.41
C ALA A 400 4.40 -3.86 -7.91
N LEU A 401 5.43 -4.42 -8.57
CA LEU A 401 5.60 -4.25 -10.01
C LEU A 401 4.46 -4.90 -10.80
N VAL A 402 4.01 -6.08 -10.41
CA VAL A 402 2.90 -6.78 -11.09
C VAL A 402 1.60 -5.98 -10.98
N VAL A 403 1.24 -5.48 -9.81
CA VAL A 403 0.02 -4.67 -9.63
C VAL A 403 0.15 -3.33 -10.36
N GLN A 404 1.31 -2.66 -10.24
CA GLN A 404 1.52 -1.37 -10.88
C GLN A 404 1.50 -1.47 -12.39
N TRP A 405 2.30 -2.38 -12.98
CA TRP A 405 2.34 -2.55 -14.42
C TRP A 405 1.09 -3.24 -14.97
N GLY A 406 0.49 -4.17 -14.23
CA GLY A 406 -0.76 -4.81 -14.64
C GLY A 406 -1.92 -3.83 -14.81
N THR A 407 -1.91 -2.72 -14.07
CA THR A 407 -2.96 -1.68 -14.14
C THR A 407 -2.53 -0.48 -14.99
N THR A 408 -1.29 -0.01 -14.86
CA THR A 408 -0.81 1.19 -15.56
C THR A 408 -0.44 0.90 -17.00
N ALA A 409 0.08 -0.30 -17.32
CA ALA A 409 0.46 -0.63 -18.70
C ALA A 409 -0.74 -0.65 -19.63
N SER A 410 -1.92 -1.10 -19.17
CA SER A 410 -3.12 -1.08 -19.99
C SER A 410 -3.54 0.35 -20.33
N GLY A 411 -3.53 1.26 -19.35
CA GLY A 411 -3.76 2.69 -19.58
C GLY A 411 -2.72 3.29 -20.54
N PHE A 412 -1.44 2.96 -20.37
CA PHE A 412 -0.37 3.43 -21.26
C PHE A 412 -0.51 2.89 -22.69
N LEU A 413 -0.80 1.60 -22.86
CA LEU A 413 -1.00 0.99 -24.19
C LEU A 413 -2.21 1.61 -24.90
N VAL A 414 -3.29 1.86 -24.16
CA VAL A 414 -4.46 2.57 -24.72
C VAL A 414 -4.04 3.95 -25.19
N ILE A 415 -3.34 4.74 -24.37
CA ILE A 415 -2.88 6.09 -24.76
C ILE A 415 -1.89 6.04 -25.94
N TYR A 416 -0.97 5.07 -25.94
CA TYR A 416 0.06 4.92 -26.97
C TYR A 416 -0.52 4.54 -28.33
N PHE A 417 -1.51 3.64 -28.35
CA PHE A 417 -2.18 3.21 -29.58
C PHE A 417 -3.38 4.07 -29.96
N THR A 418 -3.84 4.98 -29.09
CA THR A 418 -4.88 5.95 -29.43
C THR A 418 -4.24 7.17 -30.09
N PRO A 419 -4.59 7.51 -31.35
CA PRO A 419 -4.07 8.71 -31.99
C PRO A 419 -4.43 9.94 -31.15
N ALA A 420 -3.42 10.73 -30.78
CA ALA A 420 -3.59 11.91 -29.94
C ALA A 420 -4.40 12.99 -30.67
N LYS A 421 -5.71 13.00 -30.47
CA LYS A 421 -6.56 14.15 -30.77
C LYS A 421 -6.47 15.13 -29.59
N GLY A 422 -5.72 16.22 -29.76
CA GLY A 422 -5.93 17.44 -28.95
C GLY A 422 -4.97 17.75 -27.79
N THR A 423 -3.79 17.14 -27.67
CA THR A 423 -2.71 17.74 -26.84
C THR A 423 -1.72 18.47 -27.74
N ALA A 424 -1.75 19.80 -27.69
CA ALA A 424 -0.79 20.67 -28.37
C ALA A 424 0.60 20.58 -27.71
N THR A 425 1.22 19.41 -27.71
CA THR A 425 2.65 19.21 -27.49
C THR A 425 3.07 17.98 -28.27
N SER A 426 3.40 18.20 -29.54
CA SER A 426 4.24 17.28 -30.30
C SER A 426 5.59 17.17 -29.57
N ILE A 427 5.79 16.10 -28.81
CA ILE A 427 7.15 15.63 -28.53
C ILE A 427 7.52 14.79 -29.74
N SER A 428 8.09 15.43 -30.75
CA SER A 428 8.78 14.73 -31.83
C SER A 428 10.08 14.16 -31.26
N PHE A 429 10.30 12.86 -31.44
CA PHE A 429 11.63 12.28 -31.51
C PHE A 429 12.02 12.09 -32.97
#